data_AF-A0A933U9K0-F1
#
_entry.id   AF-A0A933U9K0-F1
#
_cell.length_a   1.000
_cell.length_b   1.000
_cell.length_c   1.000
_cell.angle_alpha   90.00
_cell.angle_beta   90.00
_cell.angle_gamma   90.00
#
_symmetry.space_group_name_H-M   'P 1'
#
loop_
_entity.id
_entity.type
_entity.pdbx_description
1 polymer ?
#
loop_
_entity_poly.entity_id
_entity_poly.type
_entity_poly.pdbx_seq_one_letter_code
_entity_poly.pdbx_strand_id
1 'polypeptide(L)'
;MVQLAWFAAVVWLWGAGLCGAQSQTNAAADHPPVTAPPEPFFDMVRERDRDAARQFYKKHVEVRGLPVVASDEVADLALQRTHSIVSHMLAGRPDVIEAMVKNRMYLIVIGKDQVYTDMPEYRNHPNPAYQNERVRGTGGRPTSFGEENLLSLPLDRYDDESIAVHEFCHTIDGTLRAVDATWNERRNRAYQNARLKGLFKDTYAGSNAGEYWAEIAQAYFDCNRINNWNHGPIGTREQLKAYDPEGYELARTAFNLKPDQDWRYRFLRPLPNVTAPPAKFKIDPYYTKFTWAREFTVLGRQASDAALLKANDTIRKLLAYRHDLLKALIADGVKLVVLGRNERLADLPEFPSLKEAKGFDALARTLDYTRETKLLVVGEENVLANPKVPNVGDNQVIRGLAKALYHLTGTRPVDPNWEQRDRNVQQYELRVQRLDLRFDQRLKAIYENTVSAGKWKGTAAVHDRAAYWAEGVLAYFDALGQDAAPDDAAHPIGTREALQHYDPDLFALVHETMAYGGKVDWRYQP
;
A
#
# COMPACT_ATOMS: atom_id res chain seq x y z
N MET A 1 -7.01 55.08 32.78
CA MET A 1 -8.08 54.10 32.45
C MET A 1 -8.72 54.54 31.16
N VAL A 2 -9.04 53.57 30.28
CA VAL A 2 -9.62 53.72 28.93
C VAL A 2 -8.61 53.97 27.79
N GLN A 3 -8.44 52.91 26.98
CA GLN A 3 -7.81 52.88 25.66
C GLN A 3 -8.62 53.72 24.66
N LEU A 4 -7.94 54.48 23.81
CA LEU A 4 -8.51 55.14 22.64
C LEU A 4 -7.89 54.54 21.37
N ALA A 5 -8.78 54.07 20.51
CA ALA A 5 -8.53 53.44 19.23
C ALA A 5 -7.91 54.41 18.22
N TRP A 6 -7.07 53.88 17.32
CA TRP A 6 -6.84 54.46 16.01
C TRP A 6 -6.92 53.40 14.93
N PHE A 7 -7.83 53.65 14.00
CA PHE A 7 -8.09 52.93 12.76
C PHE A 7 -6.88 53.00 11.82
N ALA A 8 -6.53 51.89 11.17
CA ALA A 8 -5.76 51.89 9.94
C ALA A 8 -6.54 51.10 8.88
N ALA A 9 -7.01 51.82 7.87
CA ALA A 9 -7.69 51.31 6.70
C ALA A 9 -6.71 50.52 5.82
N VAL A 10 -7.07 49.28 5.48
CA VAL A 10 -6.40 48.51 4.43
C VAL A 10 -7.17 48.71 3.13
N VAL A 11 -6.56 49.46 2.22
CA VAL A 11 -7.00 49.64 0.83
C VAL A 11 -6.79 48.33 0.08
N TRP A 12 -7.87 47.76 -0.45
CA TRP A 12 -7.81 46.66 -1.41
C TRP A 12 -7.54 47.22 -2.80
N LEU A 13 -6.31 47.04 -3.29
CA LEU A 13 -5.97 47.22 -4.70
C LEU A 13 -6.20 45.91 -5.44
N TRP A 14 -7.25 45.87 -6.28
CA TRP A 14 -7.47 44.84 -7.29
C TRP A 14 -6.41 44.98 -8.38
N GLY A 15 -5.40 44.10 -8.36
CA GLY A 15 -4.49 43.90 -9.47
C GLY A 15 -4.94 42.71 -10.31
N ALA A 16 -5.53 42.98 -11.47
CA ALA A 16 -5.77 41.98 -12.51
C ALA A 16 -4.42 41.50 -13.06
N GLY A 17 -3.93 40.37 -12.55
CA GLY A 17 -2.73 39.70 -13.03
C GLY A 17 -3.09 38.68 -14.11
N LEU A 18 -2.76 39.00 -15.35
CA LEU A 18 -2.81 38.12 -16.51
C LEU A 18 -2.21 36.73 -16.19
N CYS A 19 -2.96 35.68 -16.51
CA CYS A 19 -2.49 34.30 -16.56
C CYS A 19 -1.31 34.18 -17.54
N GLY A 20 -0.10 34.37 -17.03
CA GLY A 20 1.12 33.90 -17.68
C GLY A 20 1.16 32.38 -17.54
N ALA A 21 0.74 31.68 -18.58
CA ALA A 21 1.13 30.29 -18.77
C ALA A 21 2.66 30.25 -18.78
N GLN A 22 3.28 29.88 -17.65
CA GLN A 22 4.67 29.46 -17.64
C GLN A 22 4.75 28.17 -18.44
N SER A 23 5.08 28.32 -19.72
CA SER A 23 5.70 27.28 -20.52
C SER A 23 6.84 26.70 -19.67
N GLN A 24 6.62 25.49 -19.15
CA GLN A 24 7.71 24.64 -18.71
C GLN A 24 8.58 24.43 -19.94
N THR A 25 9.69 25.15 -20.01
CA THR A 25 10.77 24.81 -20.91
C THR A 25 11.24 23.42 -20.49
N ASN A 26 10.80 22.39 -21.24
CA ASN A 26 11.39 21.06 -21.22
C ASN A 26 12.88 21.23 -21.57
N ALA A 27 13.72 21.38 -20.55
CA ALA A 27 15.10 20.91 -20.67
C ALA A 27 14.99 19.40 -20.84
N ALA A 28 15.06 18.93 -22.09
CA ALA A 28 15.20 17.53 -22.39
C ALA A 28 16.42 17.02 -21.61
N ALA A 29 16.18 16.31 -20.51
CA ALA A 29 17.24 15.61 -19.83
C ALA A 29 17.84 14.65 -20.87
N ASP A 30 19.14 14.76 -21.08
CA ASP A 30 19.89 13.91 -22.01
C ASP A 30 19.92 12.49 -21.43
N HIS A 31 18.84 11.75 -21.67
CA HIS A 31 18.71 10.39 -21.19
C HIS A 31 19.62 9.50 -22.01
N PRO A 32 20.37 8.59 -21.37
CA PRO A 32 21.26 7.70 -22.10
C PRO A 32 20.46 6.89 -23.15
N PRO A 33 20.99 6.74 -24.38
CA PRO A 33 20.30 6.00 -25.43
C PRO A 33 20.17 4.53 -25.05
N VAL A 34 18.99 3.96 -25.27
CA VAL A 34 18.76 2.52 -25.12
C VAL A 34 19.22 1.82 -26.41
N THR A 35 20.02 0.79 -26.24
CA THR A 35 20.64 0.03 -27.34
C THR A 35 20.35 -1.47 -27.19
N ALA A 36 20.71 -2.28 -28.18
CA ALA A 36 20.73 -3.73 -28.00
C ALA A 36 21.87 -4.15 -27.06
N PRO A 37 21.69 -5.19 -26.21
CA PRO A 37 22.77 -5.69 -25.36
C PRO A 37 23.97 -6.11 -26.20
N PRO A 38 25.19 -5.61 -25.89
CA PRO A 38 26.39 -5.99 -26.62
C PRO A 38 26.78 -7.44 -26.28
N GLU A 39 27.40 -8.14 -27.22
CA GLU A 39 27.81 -9.55 -27.04
C GLU A 39 28.56 -9.84 -25.71
N PRO A 40 29.52 -9.01 -25.25
CA PRO A 40 30.20 -9.22 -23.97
C PRO A 40 29.30 -9.22 -22.73
N PHE A 41 28.09 -8.63 -22.78
CA PHE A 41 27.14 -8.71 -21.67
C PHE A 41 26.76 -10.16 -21.37
N PHE A 42 26.52 -10.97 -22.41
CA PHE A 42 26.06 -12.35 -22.24
C PHE A 42 27.11 -13.27 -21.59
N ASP A 43 28.38 -12.87 -21.60
CA ASP A 43 29.42 -13.57 -20.85
C ASP A 43 29.26 -13.41 -19.32
N MET A 44 28.56 -12.37 -18.86
CA MET A 44 28.28 -12.12 -17.45
C MET A 44 27.13 -12.98 -16.91
N VAL A 45 26.23 -13.40 -17.79
CA VAL A 45 25.12 -14.30 -17.50
C VAL A 45 25.66 -15.73 -17.28
N ARG A 46 25.06 -16.45 -16.33
CA ARG A 46 25.45 -17.84 -16.03
C ARG A 46 25.29 -18.69 -17.29
N GLU A 47 26.22 -19.61 -17.53
CA GLU A 47 26.26 -20.42 -18.74
C GLU A 47 24.92 -21.10 -19.06
N ARG A 48 24.32 -21.74 -18.06
CA ARG A 48 23.00 -22.40 -18.18
C ARG A 48 21.85 -21.46 -18.59
N ASP A 49 22.00 -20.15 -18.39
CA ASP A 49 20.97 -19.14 -18.61
C ASP A 49 21.28 -18.25 -19.84
N ARG A 50 22.48 -18.38 -20.43
CA ARG A 50 23.01 -17.46 -21.45
C ARG A 50 22.23 -17.45 -22.75
N ASP A 51 21.88 -18.62 -23.29
CA ASP A 51 21.16 -18.69 -24.57
C ASP A 51 19.74 -18.13 -24.45
N ALA A 52 19.07 -18.42 -23.33
CA ALA A 52 17.78 -17.83 -23.00
C ALA A 52 17.91 -16.29 -22.87
N ALA A 53 18.95 -15.79 -22.21
CA ALA A 53 19.21 -14.36 -22.08
C ALA A 53 19.45 -13.67 -23.44
N ARG A 54 20.18 -14.29 -24.37
CA ARG A 54 20.39 -13.78 -25.75
C ARG A 54 19.08 -13.65 -26.52
N GLN A 55 18.18 -14.61 -26.34
CA GLN A 55 16.87 -14.59 -26.98
C GLN A 55 15.93 -13.58 -26.33
N PHE A 56 16.02 -13.41 -25.01
CA PHE A 56 15.08 -12.61 -24.22
C PHE A 56 15.44 -11.11 -24.16
N TYR A 57 16.68 -10.76 -23.83
CA TYR A 57 17.07 -9.36 -23.66
C TYR A 57 17.28 -8.66 -24.99
N LYS A 58 16.62 -7.51 -25.15
CA LYS A 58 16.64 -6.69 -26.38
C LYS A 58 17.03 -5.24 -26.12
N LYS A 59 16.96 -4.80 -24.86
CA LYS A 59 17.27 -3.43 -24.45
C LYS A 59 18.38 -3.41 -23.42
N HIS A 60 19.24 -2.40 -23.54
CA HIS A 60 20.42 -2.22 -22.73
C HIS A 60 20.73 -0.73 -22.55
N VAL A 61 21.12 -0.37 -21.32
CA VAL A 61 21.83 0.86 -20.98
C VAL A 61 22.93 0.54 -19.98
N GLU A 62 23.97 1.35 -19.94
CA GLU A 62 25.09 1.16 -19.01
C GLU A 62 25.20 2.32 -18.02
N VAL A 63 25.39 2.01 -16.73
CA VAL A 63 25.65 2.98 -15.67
C VAL A 63 27.11 2.86 -15.24
N ARG A 64 28.01 3.66 -15.82
CA ARG A 64 29.45 3.64 -15.50
C ARG A 64 30.05 2.21 -15.49
N GLY A 65 29.83 1.44 -16.56
CA GLY A 65 30.26 0.05 -16.66
C GLY A 65 29.29 -1.00 -16.10
N LEU A 66 28.23 -0.61 -15.36
CA LEU A 66 27.23 -1.52 -14.81
C LEU A 66 26.06 -1.70 -15.81
N PRO A 67 25.86 -2.89 -16.41
CA PRO A 67 24.79 -3.08 -17.38
C PRO A 67 23.41 -3.11 -16.74
N VAL A 68 22.43 -2.55 -17.44
CA VAL A 68 21.00 -2.67 -17.17
C VAL A 68 20.35 -3.24 -18.42
N VAL A 69 19.67 -4.37 -18.29
CA VAL A 69 19.03 -5.05 -19.43
C VAL A 69 17.54 -5.28 -19.22
N ALA A 70 16.82 -5.37 -20.33
CA ALA A 70 15.39 -5.64 -20.33
C ALA A 70 14.94 -6.32 -21.64
N SER A 71 13.75 -6.91 -21.62
CA SER A 71 13.07 -7.38 -22.83
C SER A 71 12.61 -6.22 -23.71
N ASP A 72 12.10 -6.52 -24.90
CA ASP A 72 11.68 -5.50 -25.87
C ASP A 72 10.44 -4.71 -25.43
N GLU A 73 9.55 -5.31 -24.64
CA GLU A 73 8.29 -4.68 -24.22
C GLU A 73 8.46 -3.64 -23.12
N VAL A 74 9.59 -3.68 -22.39
CA VAL A 74 9.91 -2.73 -21.33
C VAL A 74 10.16 -1.36 -21.93
N ALA A 75 9.54 -0.31 -21.40
CA ALA A 75 9.75 1.05 -21.88
C ALA A 75 11.20 1.50 -21.64
N ASP A 76 11.78 2.18 -22.63
CA ASP A 76 13.14 2.75 -22.56
C ASP A 76 13.33 3.65 -21.34
N LEU A 77 12.28 4.39 -20.99
CA LEU A 77 12.24 5.25 -19.81
C LEU A 77 12.52 4.48 -18.52
N ALA A 78 12.17 3.20 -18.41
CA ALA A 78 12.45 2.39 -17.23
C ALA A 78 13.96 2.12 -17.07
N LEU A 79 14.65 1.82 -18.17
CA LEU A 79 16.10 1.66 -18.19
C LEU A 79 16.81 2.99 -17.86
N GLN A 80 16.34 4.09 -18.46
CA GLN A 80 16.87 5.43 -18.21
C GLN A 80 16.62 5.89 -16.77
N ARG A 81 15.47 5.54 -16.20
CA ARG A 81 15.13 5.80 -14.80
C ARG A 81 16.03 5.02 -13.86
N THR A 82 16.29 3.75 -14.18
CA THR A 82 17.26 2.92 -13.47
C THR A 82 18.65 3.55 -13.48
N HIS A 83 19.11 3.99 -14.65
CA HIS A 83 20.39 4.70 -14.78
C HIS A 83 20.44 5.93 -13.86
N SER A 84 19.38 6.75 -13.85
CA SER A 84 19.29 7.90 -12.96
C SER A 84 19.37 7.50 -11.49
N ILE A 85 18.57 6.53 -11.03
CA ILE A 85 18.53 6.13 -9.61
C ILE A 85 19.90 5.64 -9.16
N VAL A 86 20.52 4.72 -9.90
CA VAL A 86 21.83 4.14 -9.57
C VAL A 86 22.93 5.21 -9.55
N SER A 87 22.93 6.11 -10.55
CA SER A 87 23.90 7.20 -10.63
C SER A 87 23.86 8.11 -9.42
N HIS A 88 22.67 8.44 -8.92
CA HIS A 88 22.51 9.31 -7.76
C HIS A 88 22.83 8.58 -6.45
N MET A 89 22.34 7.35 -6.26
CA MET A 89 22.62 6.57 -5.06
C MET A 89 24.13 6.34 -4.84
N LEU A 90 24.91 6.17 -5.91
CA LEU A 90 26.36 5.93 -5.84
C LEU A 90 27.21 7.16 -6.20
N ALA A 91 26.64 8.36 -6.26
CA ALA A 91 27.38 9.57 -6.63
C ALA A 91 28.59 9.86 -5.71
N GLY A 92 28.48 9.50 -4.42
CA GLY A 92 29.55 9.61 -3.43
C GLY A 92 30.44 8.37 -3.28
N ARG A 93 30.18 7.29 -4.05
CA ARG A 93 30.80 5.96 -3.90
C ARG A 93 31.26 5.34 -5.24
N PRO A 94 32.21 5.97 -5.96
CA PRO A 94 32.77 5.38 -7.18
C PRO A 94 33.43 4.02 -6.93
N ASP A 95 34.04 3.83 -5.75
CA ASP A 95 34.64 2.56 -5.32
C ASP A 95 33.64 1.39 -5.32
N VAL A 96 32.39 1.66 -4.96
CA VAL A 96 31.33 0.64 -4.91
C VAL A 96 30.91 0.22 -6.31
N ILE A 97 30.67 1.17 -7.23
CA ILE A 97 30.28 0.81 -8.61
C ILE A 97 31.42 0.12 -9.35
N GLU A 98 32.67 0.55 -9.17
CA GLU A 98 33.85 -0.13 -9.72
C GLU A 98 33.95 -1.58 -9.24
N ALA A 99 33.69 -1.82 -7.95
CA ALA A 99 33.66 -3.17 -7.41
C ALA A 99 32.49 -4.00 -7.97
N MET A 100 31.31 -3.42 -8.18
CA MET A 100 30.18 -4.10 -8.83
C MET A 100 30.55 -4.54 -10.26
N VAL A 101 31.17 -3.65 -11.04
CA VAL A 101 31.64 -3.92 -12.41
C VAL A 101 32.68 -5.05 -12.41
N LYS A 102 33.70 -4.96 -11.55
CA LYS A 102 34.72 -6.01 -11.40
C LYS A 102 34.12 -7.38 -11.05
N ASN A 103 33.07 -7.40 -10.24
CA ASN A 103 32.37 -8.63 -9.85
C ASN A 103 31.29 -9.08 -10.86
N ARG A 104 31.24 -8.44 -12.02
CA ARG A 104 30.31 -8.75 -13.13
C ARG A 104 28.84 -8.71 -12.71
N MET A 105 28.49 -7.74 -11.85
CA MET A 105 27.10 -7.44 -11.50
C MET A 105 26.37 -6.83 -12.69
N TYR A 106 25.05 -7.00 -12.75
CA TYR A 106 24.17 -6.36 -13.73
C TYR A 106 22.76 -6.26 -13.16
N LEU A 107 21.97 -5.35 -13.74
CA LEU A 107 20.61 -5.04 -13.33
C LEU A 107 19.62 -5.49 -14.40
N ILE A 108 18.43 -5.89 -13.98
CA ILE A 108 17.33 -6.32 -14.85
C ILE A 108 16.09 -5.49 -14.53
N VAL A 109 15.42 -5.00 -15.57
CA VAL A 109 14.07 -4.45 -15.44
C VAL A 109 13.06 -5.52 -15.83
N ILE A 110 12.15 -5.85 -14.92
CA ILE A 110 11.05 -6.78 -15.19
C ILE A 110 9.87 -5.99 -15.73
N GLY A 111 9.37 -6.31 -16.93
CA GLY A 111 8.24 -5.62 -17.55
C GLY A 111 6.97 -5.66 -16.70
N LYS A 112 6.13 -4.63 -16.84
CA LYS A 112 4.87 -4.47 -16.08
C LYS A 112 3.85 -5.59 -16.33
N ASP A 113 3.96 -6.27 -17.47
CA ASP A 113 3.11 -7.39 -17.88
C ASP A 113 3.85 -8.75 -17.80
N GLN A 114 5.10 -8.75 -17.31
CA GLN A 114 5.93 -9.93 -17.05
C GLN A 114 5.88 -10.34 -15.58
N VAL A 115 6.12 -11.61 -15.30
CA VAL A 115 6.31 -12.15 -13.95
C VAL A 115 7.78 -12.43 -13.66
N TYR A 116 8.11 -12.66 -12.38
CA TYR A 116 9.49 -12.86 -11.93
C TYR A 116 10.19 -14.00 -12.66
N THR A 117 9.52 -15.14 -12.84
CA THR A 117 10.10 -16.31 -13.52
C THR A 117 10.15 -16.21 -15.05
N ASP A 118 9.67 -15.12 -15.66
CA ASP A 118 9.90 -14.88 -17.09
C ASP A 118 11.36 -14.52 -17.36
N MET A 119 12.07 -14.01 -16.33
CA MET A 119 13.49 -13.67 -16.46
C MET A 119 14.32 -14.94 -16.66
N PRO A 120 15.26 -14.95 -17.61
CA PRO A 120 16.16 -16.08 -17.85
C PRO A 120 16.78 -16.64 -16.56
N GLU A 121 17.26 -15.80 -15.66
CA GLU A 121 17.97 -16.18 -14.44
C GLU A 121 17.08 -16.87 -13.39
N TYR A 122 15.77 -16.65 -13.49
CA TYR A 122 14.78 -17.09 -12.48
C TYR A 122 13.83 -18.17 -13.01
N ARG A 123 13.87 -18.50 -14.31
CA ARG A 123 12.91 -19.40 -14.99
C ARG A 123 12.78 -20.81 -14.41
N ASN A 124 13.82 -21.29 -13.72
CA ASN A 124 13.84 -22.63 -13.12
C ASN A 124 13.53 -22.61 -11.61
N HIS A 125 12.82 -21.59 -11.12
CA HIS A 125 12.45 -21.51 -9.70
C HIS A 125 11.56 -22.71 -9.31
N PRO A 126 11.84 -23.43 -8.20
CA PRO A 126 11.11 -24.65 -7.84
C PRO A 126 9.64 -24.41 -7.46
N ASN A 127 9.29 -23.18 -7.09
CA ASN A 127 7.91 -22.77 -6.81
C ASN A 127 7.60 -21.45 -7.53
N PRO A 128 7.26 -21.48 -8.83
CA PRO A 128 7.06 -20.28 -9.64
C PRO A 128 5.80 -19.51 -9.22
N ALA A 129 4.71 -20.21 -8.92
CA ALA A 129 3.45 -19.58 -8.51
C ALA A 129 3.63 -18.69 -7.27
N TYR A 130 4.28 -19.23 -6.23
CA TYR A 130 4.57 -18.49 -5.00
C TYR A 130 5.43 -17.25 -5.23
N GLN A 131 6.48 -17.35 -6.06
CA GLN A 131 7.35 -16.20 -6.31
C GLN A 131 6.70 -15.16 -7.21
N ASN A 132 5.98 -15.58 -8.26
CA ASN A 132 5.31 -14.66 -9.17
C ASN A 132 4.20 -13.87 -8.47
N GLU A 133 3.55 -14.46 -7.46
CA GLU A 133 2.61 -13.75 -6.61
C GLU A 133 3.28 -12.63 -5.80
N ARG A 134 4.55 -12.77 -5.40
CA ARG A 134 5.15 -11.91 -4.36
C ARG A 134 6.27 -11.01 -4.85
N VAL A 135 7.03 -11.42 -5.84
CA VAL A 135 8.34 -10.82 -6.13
C VAL A 135 8.26 -9.96 -7.38
N ARG A 136 8.64 -8.69 -7.23
CA ARG A 136 8.89 -7.75 -8.35
C ARG A 136 10.32 -7.24 -8.39
N GLY A 137 11.18 -7.75 -7.53
CA GLY A 137 12.59 -7.43 -7.52
C GLY A 137 13.34 -8.31 -6.54
N THR A 138 14.65 -8.41 -6.70
CA THR A 138 15.53 -9.12 -5.79
C THR A 138 16.94 -8.55 -5.90
N GLY A 139 17.58 -8.29 -4.76
CA GLY A 139 18.97 -7.88 -4.68
C GLY A 139 19.98 -8.99 -5.00
N GLY A 140 21.19 -8.60 -5.36
CA GLY A 140 22.31 -9.50 -5.63
C GLY A 140 22.71 -9.55 -7.11
N ARG A 141 23.11 -10.74 -7.58
CA ARG A 141 23.62 -10.96 -8.95
C ARG A 141 22.73 -11.94 -9.73
N PRO A 142 21.86 -11.44 -10.63
CA PRO A 142 21.56 -10.03 -10.91
C PRO A 142 20.67 -9.39 -9.86
N THR A 143 20.63 -8.06 -9.88
CA THR A 143 19.58 -7.29 -9.18
C THR A 143 18.42 -7.06 -10.13
N SER A 144 17.19 -7.19 -9.67
CA SER A 144 16.00 -6.92 -10.48
C SER A 144 15.00 -6.04 -9.77
N PHE A 145 14.19 -5.30 -10.55
CA PHE A 145 13.04 -4.52 -10.06
C PHE A 145 12.02 -4.28 -11.18
N GLY A 146 10.76 -4.05 -10.81
CA GLY A 146 9.63 -3.94 -11.72
C GLY A 146 9.54 -2.58 -12.42
N GLU A 147 9.23 -2.61 -13.72
CA GLU A 147 8.97 -1.45 -14.56
C GLU A 147 7.86 -0.56 -13.99
N GLU A 148 6.77 -1.16 -13.49
CA GLU A 148 5.64 -0.44 -12.94
C GLU A 148 6.03 0.43 -11.74
N ASN A 149 6.97 -0.03 -10.91
CA ASN A 149 7.47 0.73 -9.77
C ASN A 149 8.44 1.84 -10.20
N LEU A 150 9.36 1.56 -11.12
CA LEU A 150 10.26 2.56 -11.68
C LEU A 150 9.51 3.73 -12.31
N LEU A 151 8.41 3.42 -13.01
CA LEU A 151 7.65 4.41 -13.77
C LEU A 151 6.43 4.97 -13.04
N SER A 152 6.21 4.54 -11.79
CA SER A 152 5.04 4.91 -10.99
C SER A 152 3.73 4.66 -11.76
N LEU A 153 3.58 3.46 -12.35
CA LEU A 153 2.40 3.09 -13.11
C LEU A 153 1.22 2.76 -12.17
N PRO A 154 -0.04 2.95 -12.61
CA PRO A 154 -1.24 2.76 -11.77
C PRO A 154 -1.42 1.37 -11.17
N LEU A 155 -0.78 0.34 -11.74
CA LEU A 155 -0.86 -1.05 -11.29
C LEU A 155 0.40 -1.51 -10.57
N ASP A 156 1.08 -0.58 -9.90
CA ASP A 156 2.15 -0.88 -8.98
C ASP A 156 1.58 -1.35 -7.63
N ARG A 157 2.05 -2.49 -7.15
CA ARG A 157 1.73 -3.03 -5.82
C ARG A 157 2.54 -2.37 -4.70
N TYR A 158 3.59 -1.66 -5.11
CA TYR A 158 4.55 -0.96 -4.29
C TYR A 158 4.50 0.55 -4.53
N ASP A 159 3.28 1.04 -4.77
CA ASP A 159 2.97 2.40 -5.21
C ASP A 159 3.34 3.54 -4.24
N ASP A 160 3.83 3.22 -3.04
CA ASP A 160 4.31 4.15 -2.03
C ASP A 160 5.74 3.84 -1.54
N GLU A 161 6.53 3.10 -2.31
CA GLU A 161 7.95 2.89 -2.08
C GLU A 161 8.76 2.73 -3.37
N SER A 162 10.09 2.68 -3.27
CA SER A 162 10.95 2.27 -4.39
C SER A 162 11.58 0.91 -4.14
N ILE A 163 11.12 -0.11 -4.89
CA ILE A 163 11.72 -1.44 -4.92
C ILE A 163 13.12 -1.37 -5.54
N ALA A 164 13.33 -0.50 -6.54
CA ALA A 164 14.66 -0.32 -7.11
C ALA A 164 15.68 0.15 -6.08
N VAL A 165 15.32 1.09 -5.19
CA VAL A 165 16.19 1.53 -4.09
C VAL A 165 16.43 0.39 -3.09
N HIS A 166 15.36 -0.30 -2.66
CA HIS A 166 15.45 -1.41 -1.70
C HIS A 166 16.39 -2.52 -2.19
N GLU A 167 16.12 -3.07 -3.37
CA GLU A 167 16.84 -4.22 -3.90
C GLU A 167 18.27 -3.86 -4.29
N PHE A 168 18.49 -2.64 -4.77
CA PHE A 168 19.85 -2.18 -5.04
C PHE A 168 20.64 -1.95 -3.75
N CYS A 169 20.00 -1.59 -2.63
CA CYS A 169 20.66 -1.52 -1.33
C CYS A 169 21.16 -2.88 -0.84
N HIS A 170 20.46 -3.98 -1.12
CA HIS A 170 20.98 -5.33 -0.87
C HIS A 170 22.26 -5.63 -1.68
N THR A 171 22.31 -5.14 -2.93
CA THR A 171 23.51 -5.28 -3.79
C THR A 171 24.66 -4.40 -3.32
N ILE A 172 24.36 -3.18 -2.86
CA ILE A 172 25.33 -2.28 -2.20
C ILE A 172 25.85 -2.95 -0.92
N ASP A 173 24.99 -3.53 -0.09
CA ASP A 173 25.39 -4.25 1.12
C ASP A 173 26.38 -5.38 0.83
N GLY A 174 26.06 -6.23 -0.15
CA GLY A 174 26.93 -7.31 -0.60
C GLY A 174 28.29 -6.79 -1.08
N THR A 175 28.29 -5.67 -1.81
CA THR A 175 29.51 -5.06 -2.33
C THR A 175 30.35 -4.41 -1.23
N LEU A 176 29.73 -3.67 -0.31
CA LEU A 176 30.39 -3.04 0.83
C LEU A 176 31.07 -4.06 1.73
N ARG A 177 30.47 -5.24 1.93
CA ARG A 177 31.13 -6.35 2.65
C ARG A 177 32.46 -6.79 2.03
N ALA A 178 32.65 -6.56 0.72
CA ALA A 178 33.87 -6.93 0.02
C ALA A 178 34.92 -5.80 -0.01
N VAL A 179 34.50 -4.51 0.03
CA VAL A 179 35.41 -3.36 -0.14
C VAL A 179 35.65 -2.55 1.14
N ASP A 180 34.80 -2.70 2.15
CA ASP A 180 34.92 -2.04 3.45
C ASP A 180 34.85 -3.08 4.57
N ALA A 181 36.02 -3.38 5.15
CA ALA A 181 36.16 -4.37 6.22
C ALA A 181 35.33 -4.05 7.48
N THR A 182 34.97 -2.79 7.70
CA THR A 182 34.18 -2.36 8.87
C THR A 182 32.67 -2.40 8.63
N TRP A 183 32.23 -2.52 7.38
CA TRP A 183 30.83 -2.35 6.99
C TRP A 183 29.88 -3.28 7.76
N ASN A 184 30.20 -4.58 7.78
CA ASN A 184 29.35 -5.59 8.42
C ASN A 184 29.18 -5.30 9.93
N GLU A 185 30.24 -4.89 10.61
CA GLU A 185 30.19 -4.52 12.02
C GLU A 185 29.33 -3.26 12.24
N ARG A 186 29.56 -2.20 11.47
CA ARG A 186 28.79 -0.95 11.58
C ARG A 186 27.29 -1.17 11.35
N ARG A 187 26.93 -1.91 10.31
CA ARG A 187 25.54 -2.27 9.99
C ARG A 187 24.90 -3.10 11.09
N ASN A 188 25.57 -4.15 11.56
CA ASN A 188 25.04 -5.02 12.60
C ASN A 188 24.91 -4.27 13.93
N ARG A 189 25.84 -3.37 14.27
CA ARG A 189 25.75 -2.53 15.47
C ARG A 189 24.53 -1.61 15.44
N ALA A 190 24.31 -0.90 14.33
CA ALA A 190 23.12 -0.05 14.17
C ALA A 190 21.83 -0.87 14.26
N TYR A 191 21.77 -2.02 13.60
CA TYR A 191 20.62 -2.93 13.69
C TYR A 191 20.36 -3.40 15.14
N GLN A 192 21.40 -3.86 15.86
CA GLN A 192 21.24 -4.29 17.24
C GLN A 192 20.82 -3.15 18.17
N ASN A 193 21.33 -1.94 17.93
CA ASN A 193 20.89 -0.77 18.67
C ASN A 193 19.40 -0.46 18.46
N ALA A 194 18.94 -0.46 17.21
CA ALA A 194 17.54 -0.29 16.87
C ALA A 194 16.66 -1.35 17.54
N ARG A 195 17.09 -2.62 17.51
CA ARG A 195 16.42 -3.75 18.20
C ARG A 195 16.34 -3.56 19.71
N LEU A 196 17.43 -3.15 20.37
CA LEU A 196 17.47 -2.92 21.82
C LEU A 196 16.57 -1.76 22.26
N LYS A 197 16.42 -0.74 21.41
CA LYS A 197 15.49 0.38 21.62
C LYS A 197 14.03 0.04 21.28
N GLY A 198 13.76 -1.18 20.78
CA GLY A 198 12.43 -1.59 20.33
C GLY A 198 11.96 -0.92 19.03
N LEU A 199 12.88 -0.28 18.29
CA LEU A 199 12.58 0.31 17.00
C LEU A 199 12.29 -0.79 15.96
N PHE A 200 11.46 -0.46 14.97
CA PHE A 200 11.09 -1.39 13.90
C PHE A 200 10.47 -2.70 14.39
N LYS A 201 9.98 -2.74 15.64
CA LYS A 201 9.30 -3.91 16.20
C LYS A 201 8.14 -4.29 15.29
N ASP A 202 8.11 -5.57 14.97
CA ASP A 202 7.10 -6.17 14.13
C ASP A 202 7.03 -5.64 12.68
N THR A 203 8.13 -5.11 12.15
CA THR A 203 8.25 -4.65 10.76
C THR A 203 9.24 -5.49 9.95
N TYR A 204 9.30 -5.28 8.64
CA TYR A 204 10.22 -5.92 7.71
C TYR A 204 11.67 -5.52 8.01
N ALA A 205 11.91 -4.23 8.26
CA ALA A 205 13.20 -3.71 8.77
C ALA A 205 13.66 -4.41 10.07
N GLY A 206 12.73 -4.84 10.92
CA GLY A 206 13.04 -5.52 12.18
C GLY A 206 13.39 -7.01 12.04
N SER A 207 13.37 -7.57 10.82
CA SER A 207 13.53 -9.00 10.57
C SER A 207 14.99 -9.46 10.56
N ASN A 208 15.87 -8.72 9.88
CA ASN A 208 17.31 -8.95 9.89
C ASN A 208 18.08 -7.68 9.48
N ALA A 209 19.41 -7.71 9.66
CA ALA A 209 20.26 -6.54 9.42
C ALA A 209 20.32 -6.08 7.95
N GLY A 210 20.06 -6.97 6.99
CA GLY A 210 19.99 -6.64 5.57
C GLY A 210 18.73 -5.85 5.22
N GLU A 211 17.55 -6.33 5.65
CA GLU A 211 16.29 -5.60 5.47
C GLU A 211 16.30 -4.28 6.24
N TYR A 212 16.84 -4.27 7.46
CA TYR A 212 17.07 -3.03 8.20
C TYR A 212 17.83 -2.00 7.35
N TRP A 213 18.93 -2.41 6.72
CA TRP A 213 19.72 -1.53 5.86
C TRP A 213 18.93 -1.02 4.65
N ALA A 214 18.22 -1.91 3.95
CA ALA A 214 17.46 -1.53 2.76
C ALA A 214 16.32 -0.54 3.09
N GLU A 215 15.59 -0.78 4.18
CA GLU A 215 14.45 0.04 4.61
C GLU A 215 14.90 1.41 5.13
N ILE A 216 15.96 1.50 5.93
CA ILE A 216 16.48 2.81 6.36
C ILE A 216 17.06 3.59 5.18
N ALA A 217 17.62 2.91 4.17
CA ALA A 217 18.09 3.58 2.96
C ALA A 217 16.92 4.11 2.11
N GLN A 218 15.82 3.35 1.98
CA GLN A 218 14.60 3.86 1.37
C GLN A 218 14.09 5.11 2.10
N ALA A 219 14.10 5.11 3.44
CA ALA A 219 13.68 6.26 4.23
C ALA A 219 14.65 7.43 4.02
N TYR A 220 15.96 7.17 4.00
CA TYR A 220 16.99 8.17 3.71
C TYR A 220 16.82 8.85 2.34
N PHE A 221 16.20 8.17 1.37
CA PHE A 221 15.89 8.72 0.05
C PHE A 221 14.42 9.12 -0.14
N ASP A 222 13.61 9.18 0.92
CA ASP A 222 12.18 9.55 0.90
C ASP A 222 11.28 8.64 0.05
N CYS A 223 11.56 7.33 0.05
CA CYS A 223 10.81 6.34 -0.71
C CYS A 223 10.53 5.06 0.08
N ASN A 224 10.39 5.16 1.40
CA ASN A 224 9.98 4.03 2.22
C ASN A 224 8.47 4.02 2.46
N ARG A 225 7.87 2.83 2.36
CA ARG A 225 6.46 2.60 2.69
C ARG A 225 6.26 2.72 4.20
N ILE A 226 5.10 3.21 4.62
CA ILE A 226 4.75 3.36 6.04
C ILE A 226 3.40 2.74 6.43
N ASN A 227 3.26 2.48 7.73
CA ASN A 227 1.98 2.22 8.41
C ASN A 227 1.14 1.10 7.81
N ASN A 228 1.75 -0.06 7.57
CA ASN A 228 1.02 -1.27 7.17
C ASN A 228 1.52 -2.51 7.94
N TRP A 229 0.97 -3.69 7.63
CA TRP A 229 1.20 -4.98 8.31
C TRP A 229 2.67 -5.34 8.55
N ASN A 230 3.59 -4.83 7.71
CA ASN A 230 5.03 -5.08 7.82
C ASN A 230 5.90 -3.81 7.76
N HIS A 231 5.37 -2.59 7.71
CA HIS A 231 6.18 -1.36 7.70
C HIS A 231 5.91 -0.46 8.90
N GLY A 232 6.97 0.24 9.34
CA GLY A 232 6.94 1.17 10.46
C GLY A 232 6.40 2.56 10.08
N PRO A 233 6.59 3.57 10.96
CA PRO A 233 6.04 4.91 10.77
C PRO A 233 6.90 5.85 9.93
N ILE A 234 8.10 5.45 9.51
CA ILE A 234 9.08 6.34 8.88
C ILE A 234 9.19 6.11 7.36
N GLY A 235 9.00 7.20 6.60
CA GLY A 235 9.03 7.21 5.14
C GLY A 235 10.11 8.14 4.56
N THR A 236 10.64 9.05 5.38
CA THR A 236 11.50 10.17 4.95
C THR A 236 12.79 10.25 5.74
N ARG A 237 13.77 10.98 5.20
CA ARG A 237 15.08 11.17 5.80
C ARG A 237 14.99 11.87 7.14
N GLU A 238 14.12 12.87 7.24
CA GLU A 238 13.85 13.63 8.46
C GLU A 238 13.26 12.72 9.54
N GLN A 239 12.28 11.89 9.18
CA GLN A 239 11.68 10.91 10.09
C GLN A 239 12.71 9.88 10.55
N LEU A 240 13.55 9.37 9.65
CA LEU A 240 14.63 8.45 10.00
C LEU A 240 15.59 9.10 11.00
N LYS A 241 16.03 10.35 10.75
CA LYS A 241 16.93 11.07 11.65
C LYS A 241 16.34 11.26 13.05
N ALA A 242 15.03 11.46 13.16
CA ALA A 242 14.36 11.61 14.45
C ALA A 242 14.11 10.26 15.15
N TYR A 243 13.73 9.23 14.40
CA TYR A 243 13.31 7.93 14.93
C TYR A 243 14.50 6.99 15.22
N ASP A 244 15.46 6.93 14.29
CA ASP A 244 16.68 6.13 14.40
C ASP A 244 17.91 6.95 13.95
N PRO A 245 18.44 7.83 14.82
CA PRO A 245 19.62 8.65 14.50
C PRO A 245 20.86 7.83 14.12
N GLU A 246 21.02 6.61 14.67
CA GLU A 246 22.16 5.74 14.36
C GLU A 246 22.02 5.12 12.96
N GLY A 247 20.80 4.70 12.59
CA GLY A 247 20.48 4.28 11.23
C GLY A 247 20.66 5.41 10.21
N TYR A 248 20.23 6.63 10.55
CA TYR A 248 20.49 7.82 9.73
C TYR A 248 21.99 8.04 9.47
N GLU A 249 22.81 8.00 10.52
CA GLU A 249 24.26 8.17 10.38
C GLU A 249 24.92 7.02 9.60
N LEU A 250 24.43 5.79 9.75
CA LEU A 250 24.86 4.66 8.94
C LEU A 250 24.60 4.92 7.45
N ALA A 251 23.38 5.33 7.07
CA ALA A 251 23.04 5.64 5.68
C ALA A 251 23.85 6.82 5.14
N ARG A 252 23.92 7.93 5.90
CA ARG A 252 24.67 9.14 5.50
C ARG A 252 26.14 8.82 5.22
N THR A 253 26.79 8.05 6.10
CA THR A 253 28.21 7.68 5.93
C THR A 253 28.43 6.60 4.87
N ALA A 254 27.48 5.69 4.66
CA ALA A 254 27.56 4.68 3.62
C ALA A 254 27.46 5.28 2.22
N PHE A 255 26.50 6.17 1.97
CA PHE A 255 26.32 6.81 0.66
C PHE A 255 27.31 7.96 0.43
N ASN A 256 27.79 8.60 1.49
CA ASN A 256 28.86 9.62 1.44
C ASN A 256 28.62 10.71 0.38
N LEU A 257 27.36 11.14 0.24
CA LEU A 257 26.98 12.16 -0.74
C LEU A 257 27.48 13.54 -0.28
N LYS A 258 28.07 14.29 -1.20
CA LYS A 258 28.38 15.71 -1.00
C LYS A 258 27.10 16.55 -1.06
N PRO A 259 27.09 17.79 -0.53
CA PRO A 259 25.90 18.65 -0.58
C PRO A 259 25.32 18.89 -1.99
N ASP A 260 26.17 18.98 -3.01
CA ASP A 260 25.78 19.12 -4.42
C ASP A 260 25.29 17.80 -5.05
N GLN A 261 25.48 16.68 -4.36
CA GLN A 261 25.01 15.34 -4.73
C GLN A 261 23.82 14.90 -3.87
N ASP A 262 23.30 15.77 -3.00
CA ASP A 262 22.19 15.43 -2.14
C ASP A 262 20.93 15.14 -2.97
N TRP A 263 20.56 13.86 -3.01
CA TRP A 263 19.47 13.37 -3.83
C TRP A 263 18.36 12.80 -2.97
N ARG A 264 17.12 13.03 -3.42
CA ARG A 264 15.89 12.44 -2.87
C ARG A 264 15.12 11.80 -4.01
N TYR A 265 14.57 10.61 -3.75
CA TYR A 265 13.71 9.94 -4.71
C TYR A 265 12.49 10.82 -5.00
N ARG A 266 12.11 10.89 -6.28
CA ARG A 266 10.91 11.58 -6.72
C ARG A 266 10.09 10.66 -7.59
N PHE A 267 8.91 10.27 -7.13
CA PHE A 267 7.96 9.52 -7.96
C PHE A 267 7.66 10.28 -9.25
N LEU A 268 7.51 9.56 -10.37
CA LEU A 268 7.24 10.20 -11.67
C LEU A 268 5.80 10.74 -11.75
N ARG A 269 4.90 10.18 -10.95
CA ARG A 269 3.55 10.67 -10.74
C ARG A 269 3.05 10.29 -9.35
N PRO A 270 2.07 11.02 -8.79
CA PRO A 270 1.40 10.61 -7.57
C PRO A 270 0.66 9.28 -7.75
N LEU A 271 0.77 8.41 -6.75
CA LEU A 271 -0.02 7.20 -6.60
C LEU A 271 -0.58 7.09 -5.17
N PRO A 272 -1.73 6.40 -4.99
CA PRO A 272 -2.60 5.89 -6.04
C PRO A 272 -3.25 7.03 -6.86
N ASN A 273 -3.69 6.73 -8.09
CA ASN A 273 -4.41 7.67 -8.95
C ASN A 273 -5.68 7.03 -9.53
N VAL A 274 -6.45 7.82 -10.28
CA VAL A 274 -7.63 7.35 -11.02
C VAL A 274 -7.29 7.26 -12.50
N THR A 275 -7.64 6.13 -13.11
CA THR A 275 -7.43 5.85 -14.53
C THR A 275 -8.65 5.17 -15.14
N ALA A 276 -8.66 4.97 -16.46
CA ALA A 276 -9.62 4.06 -17.08
C ALA A 276 -9.32 2.61 -16.63
N PRO A 277 -10.34 1.74 -16.46
CA PRO A 277 -10.12 0.34 -16.10
C PRO A 277 -9.15 -0.35 -17.07
N PRO A 278 -8.07 -0.97 -16.55
CA PRO A 278 -7.13 -1.68 -17.41
C PRO A 278 -7.77 -2.90 -18.06
N ALA A 279 -7.51 -3.11 -19.36
CA ALA A 279 -8.12 -4.16 -20.17
C ALA A 279 -7.99 -5.58 -19.57
N LYS A 280 -6.87 -5.87 -18.88
CA LYS A 280 -6.62 -7.19 -18.27
C LYS A 280 -7.65 -7.60 -17.22
N PHE A 281 -8.34 -6.63 -16.60
CA PHE A 281 -9.38 -6.90 -15.61
C PHE A 281 -10.75 -7.19 -16.23
N LYS A 282 -10.92 -7.02 -17.56
CA LYS A 282 -12.18 -7.26 -18.30
C LYS A 282 -13.40 -6.59 -17.63
N ILE A 283 -13.20 -5.37 -17.13
CA ILE A 283 -14.25 -4.59 -16.47
C ILE A 283 -15.29 -4.14 -17.52
N ASP A 284 -16.56 -4.16 -17.13
CA ASP A 284 -17.66 -3.70 -17.97
C ASP A 284 -17.42 -2.25 -18.44
N PRO A 285 -17.60 -1.93 -19.74
CA PRO A 285 -17.40 -0.57 -20.28
C PRO A 285 -18.25 0.52 -19.63
N TYR A 286 -19.30 0.17 -18.89
CA TYR A 286 -20.03 1.10 -18.02
C TYR A 286 -19.08 1.83 -17.07
N TYR A 287 -18.15 1.11 -16.46
CA TYR A 287 -17.18 1.70 -15.54
C TYR A 287 -16.07 2.37 -16.34
N THR A 288 -15.93 3.68 -16.16
CA THR A 288 -14.92 4.48 -16.88
C THR A 288 -13.79 4.94 -15.97
N LYS A 289 -13.89 4.67 -14.67
CA LYS A 289 -12.89 5.05 -13.65
C LYS A 289 -12.50 3.85 -12.80
N PHE A 290 -11.22 3.80 -12.46
CA PHE A 290 -10.57 2.72 -11.73
C PHE A 290 -9.48 3.30 -10.82
N THR A 291 -9.39 2.80 -9.60
CA THR A 291 -8.21 2.95 -8.74
C THR A 291 -7.94 1.66 -7.98
N TRP A 292 -6.68 1.44 -7.59
CA TRP A 292 -6.22 0.18 -7.01
C TRP A 292 -5.79 0.39 -5.57
N ALA A 293 -6.60 -0.09 -4.62
CA ALA A 293 -6.35 0.06 -3.19
C ALA A 293 -5.58 -1.15 -2.67
N ARG A 294 -4.25 -1.16 -2.83
CA ARG A 294 -3.40 -2.32 -2.46
C ARG A 294 -3.92 -3.61 -3.09
N GLU A 295 -4.11 -3.57 -4.39
CA GLU A 295 -4.66 -4.63 -5.22
C GLU A 295 -6.18 -4.83 -5.18
N PHE A 296 -6.89 -4.15 -4.28
CA PHE A 296 -8.35 -4.17 -4.26
C PHE A 296 -8.95 -3.20 -5.29
N THR A 297 -9.94 -3.68 -6.04
CA THR A 297 -10.52 -2.94 -7.18
C THR A 297 -11.59 -1.97 -6.71
N VAL A 298 -11.40 -0.69 -7.01
CA VAL A 298 -12.40 0.37 -6.80
C VAL A 298 -12.78 0.96 -8.16
N LEU A 299 -14.07 0.97 -8.46
CA LEU A 299 -14.64 1.37 -9.75
C LEU A 299 -15.58 2.57 -9.60
N GLY A 300 -15.76 3.30 -10.69
CA GLY A 300 -16.79 4.32 -10.81
C GLY A 300 -17.03 4.71 -12.27
N ARG A 301 -18.05 5.53 -12.48
CA ARG A 301 -18.33 6.15 -13.78
C ARG A 301 -18.48 7.66 -13.63
N GLN A 302 -19.55 8.11 -12.97
CA GLN A 302 -19.79 9.56 -12.76
C GLN A 302 -19.21 10.08 -11.44
N ALA A 303 -18.85 9.20 -10.51
CA ALA A 303 -18.20 9.60 -9.26
C ALA A 303 -16.93 10.43 -9.49
N SER A 304 -16.69 11.41 -8.63
CA SER A 304 -15.49 12.24 -8.68
C SER A 304 -14.21 11.43 -8.38
N ASP A 305 -13.08 11.88 -8.94
CA ASP A 305 -11.78 11.23 -8.68
C ASP A 305 -11.41 11.32 -7.19
N ALA A 306 -11.76 12.44 -6.55
CA ALA A 306 -11.61 12.63 -5.11
C ALA A 306 -12.35 11.55 -4.31
N ALA A 307 -13.57 11.17 -4.71
CA ALA A 307 -14.31 10.10 -4.05
C ALA A 307 -13.63 8.74 -4.22
N LEU A 308 -13.18 8.40 -5.43
CA LEU A 308 -12.45 7.13 -5.65
C LEU A 308 -11.16 7.07 -4.83
N LEU A 309 -10.37 8.15 -4.80
CA LEU A 309 -9.14 8.21 -4.02
C LEU A 309 -9.40 8.19 -2.52
N LYS A 310 -10.48 8.81 -2.04
CA LYS A 310 -10.89 8.75 -0.63
C LYS A 310 -11.33 7.34 -0.23
N ALA A 311 -12.09 6.65 -1.08
CA ALA A 311 -12.44 5.25 -0.86
C ALA A 311 -11.19 4.36 -0.83
N ASN A 312 -10.25 4.57 -1.76
CA ASN A 312 -8.97 3.87 -1.79
C ASN A 312 -8.18 4.07 -0.48
N ASP A 313 -7.97 5.32 -0.06
CA ASP A 313 -7.29 5.67 1.19
C ASP A 313 -7.97 5.03 2.42
N THR A 314 -9.31 5.05 2.46
CA THR A 314 -10.09 4.45 3.55
C THR A 314 -9.88 2.94 3.61
N ILE A 315 -9.91 2.24 2.47
CA ILE A 315 -9.63 0.78 2.40
C ILE A 315 -8.21 0.48 2.85
N ARG A 316 -7.20 1.21 2.33
CA ARG A 316 -5.79 1.02 2.68
C ARG A 316 -5.56 1.18 4.17
N LYS A 317 -6.18 2.19 4.78
CA LYS A 317 -6.05 2.46 6.21
C LYS A 317 -6.82 1.43 7.02
N LEU A 318 -8.11 1.23 6.77
CA LEU A 318 -8.93 0.23 7.50
C LEU A 318 -8.28 -1.15 7.58
N LEU A 319 -7.62 -1.58 6.51
CA LEU A 319 -6.98 -2.90 6.41
C LEU A 319 -5.44 -2.84 6.45
N ALA A 320 -4.86 -1.73 6.94
CA ALA A 320 -3.42 -1.51 7.00
C ALA A 320 -2.68 -2.67 7.67
N TYR A 321 -3.22 -3.16 8.79
CA TYR A 321 -2.64 -4.25 9.59
C TYR A 321 -3.36 -5.59 9.40
N ARG A 322 -4.33 -5.67 8.48
CA ARG A 322 -5.12 -6.87 8.15
C ARG A 322 -5.14 -7.14 6.65
N HIS A 323 -3.95 -7.14 6.04
CA HIS A 323 -3.81 -7.39 4.62
C HIS A 323 -4.17 -8.84 4.23
N ASP A 324 -4.14 -9.78 5.18
CA ASP A 324 -4.71 -11.12 5.01
C ASP A 324 -6.22 -11.09 4.70
N LEU A 325 -6.97 -10.17 5.32
CA LEU A 325 -8.39 -9.97 5.06
C LEU A 325 -8.62 -9.27 3.72
N LEU A 326 -7.78 -8.29 3.37
CA LEU A 326 -7.83 -7.64 2.06
C LEU A 326 -7.59 -8.66 0.93
N LYS A 327 -6.60 -9.54 1.10
CA LYS A 327 -6.32 -10.63 0.15
C LYS A 327 -7.48 -11.62 0.03
N ALA A 328 -8.18 -11.91 1.13
CA ALA A 328 -9.38 -12.75 1.06
C ALA A 328 -10.49 -12.10 0.20
N LEU A 329 -10.73 -10.79 0.37
CA LEU A 329 -11.68 -10.04 -0.45
C LEU A 329 -11.26 -10.05 -1.94
N ILE A 330 -9.97 -9.81 -2.23
CA ILE A 330 -9.43 -9.83 -3.59
C ILE A 330 -9.58 -11.22 -4.23
N ALA A 331 -9.23 -12.28 -3.49
CA ALA A 331 -9.29 -13.66 -3.97
C ALA A 331 -10.73 -14.13 -4.25
N ASP A 332 -11.71 -13.64 -3.49
CA ASP A 332 -13.12 -13.90 -3.79
C ASP A 332 -13.61 -13.10 -5.01
N GLY A 333 -12.91 -12.04 -5.40
CA GLY A 333 -13.26 -11.17 -6.52
C GLY A 333 -14.14 -10.00 -6.11
N VAL A 334 -14.11 -9.62 -4.83
CA VAL A 334 -14.88 -8.49 -4.32
C VAL A 334 -14.37 -7.18 -4.92
N LYS A 335 -15.31 -6.30 -5.29
CA LYS A 335 -15.04 -4.95 -5.80
C LYS A 335 -15.92 -3.92 -5.10
N LEU A 336 -15.40 -2.70 -4.94
CA LEU A 336 -16.17 -1.54 -4.50
C LEU A 336 -16.53 -0.66 -5.70
N VAL A 337 -17.80 -0.30 -5.83
CA VAL A 337 -18.29 0.69 -6.79
C VAL A 337 -18.68 1.95 -6.06
N VAL A 338 -18.16 3.08 -6.53
CA VAL A 338 -18.55 4.41 -6.08
C VAL A 338 -19.50 5.02 -7.12
N LEU A 339 -20.75 5.23 -6.72
CA LEU A 339 -21.78 5.87 -7.54
C LEU A 339 -21.62 7.39 -7.50
N GLY A 340 -21.61 8.04 -8.66
CA GLY A 340 -21.78 9.48 -8.77
C GLY A 340 -23.16 9.91 -8.29
N ARG A 341 -23.35 11.18 -7.91
CA ARG A 341 -24.58 11.70 -7.28
C ARG A 341 -25.91 11.35 -7.97
N ASN A 342 -25.89 11.14 -9.28
CA ASN A 342 -27.10 10.87 -10.08
C ASN A 342 -27.29 9.38 -10.43
N GLU A 343 -26.36 8.50 -10.07
CA GLU A 343 -26.40 7.07 -10.38
C GLU A 343 -27.16 6.28 -9.29
N ARG A 344 -27.66 5.08 -9.58
CA ARG A 344 -28.37 4.22 -8.62
C ARG A 344 -28.02 2.76 -8.89
N LEU A 345 -28.41 1.85 -7.99
CA LEU A 345 -28.19 0.43 -8.23
C LEU A 345 -28.83 -0.07 -9.53
N ALA A 346 -29.96 0.53 -9.95
CA ALA A 346 -30.62 0.22 -11.21
C ALA A 346 -29.78 0.54 -12.47
N ASP A 347 -28.79 1.42 -12.36
CA ASP A 347 -27.95 1.83 -13.49
C ASP A 347 -26.75 0.89 -13.71
N LEU A 348 -26.44 0.04 -12.72
CA LEU A 348 -25.27 -0.82 -12.75
C LEU A 348 -25.45 -1.98 -13.76
N PRO A 349 -24.38 -2.40 -14.45
CA PRO A 349 -24.45 -3.56 -15.33
C PRO A 349 -24.76 -4.86 -14.57
N GLU A 350 -24.48 -4.92 -13.27
CA GLU A 350 -24.86 -6.02 -12.39
C GLU A 350 -26.37 -6.06 -12.04
N PHE A 351 -27.15 -5.01 -12.32
CA PHE A 351 -28.57 -4.90 -11.95
C PHE A 351 -29.45 -6.12 -12.33
N PRO A 352 -29.32 -6.74 -13.53
CA PRO A 352 -30.13 -7.90 -13.88
C PRO A 352 -30.00 -9.06 -12.88
N SER A 353 -28.82 -9.25 -12.29
CA SER A 353 -28.57 -10.25 -11.25
C SER A 353 -28.99 -9.76 -9.86
N LEU A 354 -28.91 -8.45 -9.60
CA LEU A 354 -29.26 -7.85 -8.31
C LEU A 354 -30.77 -7.84 -8.03
N LYS A 355 -31.59 -7.54 -9.04
CA LYS A 355 -33.04 -7.34 -8.89
C LYS A 355 -33.82 -8.57 -8.43
N GLU A 356 -33.22 -9.76 -8.54
CA GLU A 356 -33.82 -11.02 -8.10
C GLU A 356 -33.62 -11.25 -6.59
N ALA A 357 -32.78 -10.46 -5.93
CA ALA A 357 -32.58 -10.52 -4.50
C ALA A 357 -33.81 -10.03 -3.73
N LYS A 358 -34.21 -10.78 -2.70
CA LYS A 358 -35.35 -10.43 -1.85
C LYS A 358 -35.09 -9.11 -1.12
N GLY A 359 -36.03 -8.16 -1.21
CA GLY A 359 -35.94 -6.87 -0.52
C GLY A 359 -35.01 -5.85 -1.20
N PHE A 360 -34.63 -6.09 -2.45
CA PHE A 360 -33.79 -5.18 -3.22
C PHE A 360 -34.51 -3.85 -3.52
N ASP A 361 -33.87 -2.73 -3.18
CA ASP A 361 -34.31 -1.38 -3.55
C ASP A 361 -33.49 -0.86 -4.74
N ALA A 362 -34.15 -0.75 -5.90
CA ALA A 362 -33.52 -0.27 -7.13
C ALA A 362 -33.08 1.21 -7.06
N LEU A 363 -33.65 1.99 -6.16
CA LEU A 363 -33.32 3.40 -5.94
C LEU A 363 -32.22 3.61 -4.91
N ALA A 364 -31.85 2.56 -4.16
CA ALA A 364 -30.77 2.64 -3.19
C ALA A 364 -29.45 3.02 -3.87
N ARG A 365 -28.57 3.60 -3.07
CA ARG A 365 -27.21 4.01 -3.46
C ARG A 365 -26.14 3.31 -2.63
N THR A 366 -26.56 2.32 -1.85
CA THR A 366 -25.69 1.44 -1.06
C THR A 366 -26.10 -0.01 -1.31
N LEU A 367 -25.11 -0.90 -1.35
CA LEU A 367 -25.32 -2.34 -1.44
C LEU A 367 -24.28 -3.04 -0.57
N ASP A 368 -24.76 -3.86 0.37
CA ASP A 368 -23.93 -4.72 1.19
C ASP A 368 -23.47 -5.94 0.38
N TYR A 369 -22.26 -6.42 0.69
CA TYR A 369 -21.68 -7.61 0.06
C TYR A 369 -22.56 -8.85 0.29
N THR A 370 -22.74 -9.63 -0.78
CA THR A 370 -23.18 -11.02 -0.70
C THR A 370 -22.24 -11.91 -1.52
N ARG A 371 -22.23 -13.22 -1.25
CA ARG A 371 -21.37 -14.18 -1.98
C ARG A 371 -21.73 -14.28 -3.46
N GLU A 372 -22.98 -13.99 -3.79
CA GLU A 372 -23.53 -14.05 -5.14
C GLU A 372 -23.11 -12.82 -5.95
N THR A 373 -23.18 -11.63 -5.34
CA THR A 373 -22.94 -10.36 -6.02
C THR A 373 -21.47 -9.97 -6.03
N LYS A 374 -20.74 -10.27 -4.96
CA LYS A 374 -19.33 -9.91 -4.75
C LYS A 374 -19.09 -8.41 -4.95
N LEU A 375 -20.12 -7.61 -4.69
CA LEU A 375 -20.13 -6.18 -4.97
C LEU A 375 -20.45 -5.42 -3.69
N LEU A 376 -19.67 -4.40 -3.42
CA LEU A 376 -19.99 -3.34 -2.48
C LEU A 376 -20.31 -2.09 -3.29
N VAL A 377 -21.39 -1.39 -2.96
CA VAL A 377 -21.75 -0.14 -3.64
C VAL A 377 -21.95 0.95 -2.60
N VAL A 378 -21.40 2.13 -2.87
CA VAL A 378 -21.56 3.33 -2.04
C VAL A 378 -21.74 4.56 -2.92
N GLY A 379 -22.56 5.52 -2.47
CA GLY A 379 -22.65 6.85 -3.09
C GLY A 379 -21.43 7.72 -2.75
N GLU A 380 -20.98 8.55 -3.69
CA GLU A 380 -19.82 9.45 -3.47
C GLU A 380 -20.05 10.44 -2.32
N GLU A 381 -21.29 10.85 -2.07
CA GLU A 381 -21.65 11.66 -0.91
C GLU A 381 -21.30 10.96 0.40
N ASN A 382 -21.48 9.65 0.51
CA ASN A 382 -21.14 8.90 1.72
C ASN A 382 -19.62 8.71 1.87
N VAL A 383 -18.91 8.61 0.74
CA VAL A 383 -17.44 8.46 0.74
C VAL A 383 -16.75 9.75 1.21
N LEU A 384 -17.26 10.89 0.75
CA LEU A 384 -16.69 12.22 1.01
C LEU A 384 -17.26 12.91 2.24
N ALA A 385 -18.36 12.41 2.81
CA ALA A 385 -18.99 13.10 3.92
C ALA A 385 -18.18 12.99 5.21
N ASN A 386 -18.43 13.96 6.09
CA ASN A 386 -17.90 13.97 7.43
C ASN A 386 -18.93 13.37 8.40
N PRO A 387 -18.70 12.17 8.95
CA PRO A 387 -19.64 11.54 9.89
C PRO A 387 -19.91 12.40 11.14
N LYS A 388 -19.01 13.34 11.49
CA LYS A 388 -19.19 14.27 12.62
C LYS A 388 -20.24 15.36 12.34
N VAL A 389 -20.71 15.51 11.10
CA VAL A 389 -21.75 16.47 10.72
C VAL A 389 -23.13 15.84 10.94
N PRO A 390 -24.08 16.53 11.59
CA PRO A 390 -25.44 16.02 11.78
C PRO A 390 -26.11 15.62 10.46
N ASN A 391 -26.89 14.53 10.49
CA ASN A 391 -27.66 13.99 9.37
C ASN A 391 -26.85 13.42 8.18
N VAL A 392 -25.53 13.28 8.31
CA VAL A 392 -24.71 12.54 7.33
C VAL A 392 -24.80 11.02 7.53
N GLY A 393 -24.90 10.58 8.78
CA GLY A 393 -24.80 9.17 9.15
C GLY A 393 -23.36 8.67 9.20
N ASP A 394 -23.22 7.35 9.24
CA ASP A 394 -21.94 6.66 9.38
C ASP A 394 -21.20 6.48 8.04
N ASN A 395 -19.91 6.10 8.11
CA ASN A 395 -19.11 5.84 6.93
C ASN A 395 -19.49 4.51 6.24
N GLN A 396 -20.19 4.62 5.11
CA GLN A 396 -20.69 3.44 4.37
C GLN A 396 -19.58 2.55 3.77
N VAL A 397 -18.37 3.08 3.52
CA VAL A 397 -17.23 2.25 3.06
C VAL A 397 -16.77 1.33 4.18
N ILE A 398 -16.58 1.86 5.40
CA ILE A 398 -16.19 1.09 6.57
C ILE A 398 -17.28 0.09 6.95
N ARG A 399 -18.56 0.51 6.95
CA ARG A 399 -19.70 -0.38 7.24
C ARG A 399 -19.76 -1.55 6.27
N GLY A 400 -19.75 -1.27 4.97
CA GLY A 400 -19.84 -2.29 3.93
C GLY A 400 -18.68 -3.28 3.99
N LEU A 401 -17.45 -2.78 4.19
CA LEU A 401 -16.28 -3.65 4.36
C LEU A 401 -16.38 -4.48 5.64
N ALA A 402 -16.78 -3.90 6.77
CA ALA A 402 -16.92 -4.65 8.03
C ALA A 402 -17.89 -5.84 7.88
N LYS A 403 -19.05 -5.63 7.25
CA LYS A 403 -20.01 -6.70 6.94
C LYS A 403 -19.44 -7.71 5.95
N ALA A 404 -18.78 -7.25 4.89
CA ALA A 404 -18.14 -8.14 3.90
C ALA A 404 -17.11 -9.06 4.56
N LEU A 405 -16.27 -8.52 5.46
CA LEU A 405 -15.29 -9.29 6.22
C LEU A 405 -15.94 -10.37 7.07
N TYR A 406 -17.03 -10.05 7.78
CA TYR A 406 -17.78 -11.04 8.54
C TYR A 406 -18.31 -12.17 7.63
N HIS A 407 -19.04 -11.83 6.57
CA HIS A 407 -19.68 -12.82 5.71
C HIS A 407 -18.69 -13.68 4.91
N LEU A 408 -17.59 -13.08 4.43
CA LEU A 408 -16.59 -13.79 3.64
C LEU A 408 -15.59 -14.56 4.51
N THR A 409 -15.08 -13.92 5.56
CA THR A 409 -13.95 -14.47 6.33
C THR A 409 -14.37 -15.03 7.69
N GLY A 410 -15.31 -14.40 8.39
CA GLY A 410 -15.75 -14.85 9.71
C GLY A 410 -16.50 -16.18 9.72
N THR A 411 -17.01 -16.62 8.57
CA THR A 411 -17.83 -17.85 8.46
C THR A 411 -17.15 -18.99 7.71
N ARG A 412 -15.87 -18.83 7.31
CA ARG A 412 -15.15 -19.89 6.59
C ARG A 412 -14.78 -21.06 7.50
N PRO A 413 -14.68 -22.30 6.98
CA PRO A 413 -14.24 -23.44 7.77
C PRO A 413 -12.86 -23.20 8.39
N VAL A 414 -12.66 -23.77 9.58
CA VAL A 414 -11.34 -23.81 10.24
C VAL A 414 -10.37 -24.54 9.31
N ASP A 415 -9.22 -23.92 9.04
CA ASP A 415 -8.13 -24.56 8.33
C ASP A 415 -7.20 -25.16 9.38
N PRO A 416 -7.18 -26.50 9.56
CA PRO A 416 -6.41 -27.14 10.62
C PRO A 416 -4.90 -26.99 10.41
N ASN A 417 -4.46 -26.62 9.21
CA ASN A 417 -3.06 -26.44 8.88
C ASN A 417 -2.62 -24.98 9.04
N TRP A 418 -3.52 -24.02 9.25
CA TRP A 418 -3.19 -22.59 9.20
C TRP A 418 -2.01 -22.23 10.10
N GLU A 419 -2.04 -22.72 11.34
CA GLU A 419 -1.03 -22.50 12.38
C GLU A 419 0.25 -23.34 12.16
N GLN A 420 0.23 -24.33 11.25
CA GLN A 420 1.33 -25.27 10.99
C GLN A 420 1.97 -25.06 9.61
N ARG A 421 1.68 -23.95 8.91
CA ARG A 421 2.18 -23.70 7.54
C ARG A 421 3.67 -23.35 7.45
N ASP A 422 4.40 -23.26 8.57
CA ASP A 422 5.84 -22.96 8.64
C ASP A 422 6.32 -21.95 7.58
N ARG A 423 7.09 -22.41 6.58
CA ARG A 423 7.71 -21.58 5.54
C ARG A 423 6.76 -21.15 4.41
N ASN A 424 5.53 -21.65 4.40
CA ASN A 424 4.50 -21.33 3.40
C ASN A 424 3.58 -20.18 3.87
N VAL A 425 3.82 -19.59 5.03
CA VAL A 425 3.05 -18.45 5.54
C VAL A 425 3.44 -17.19 4.76
N GLN A 426 2.43 -16.47 4.26
CA GLN A 426 2.66 -15.20 3.59
C GLN A 426 2.97 -14.11 4.62
N GLN A 427 3.79 -13.11 4.27
CA GLN A 427 4.21 -12.07 5.22
C GLN A 427 3.02 -11.31 5.85
N TYR A 428 1.93 -11.14 5.12
CA TYR A 428 0.71 -10.49 5.59
C TYR A 428 -0.16 -11.35 6.52
N GLU A 429 0.16 -12.64 6.68
CA GLU A 429 -0.54 -13.57 7.58
C GLU A 429 0.21 -13.73 8.91
N LEU A 430 1.40 -13.14 9.05
CA LEU A 430 2.20 -13.23 10.26
C LEU A 430 1.56 -12.45 11.41
N ARG A 431 1.48 -13.10 12.59
CA ARG A 431 1.05 -12.52 13.87
C ARG A 431 -0.42 -12.05 13.91
N VAL A 432 -1.24 -12.54 12.99
CA VAL A 432 -2.69 -12.32 13.01
C VAL A 432 -3.40 -13.65 13.09
N GLN A 433 -4.57 -13.66 13.73
CA GLN A 433 -5.44 -14.83 13.70
C GLN A 433 -6.29 -14.82 12.42
N ARG A 434 -6.39 -16.00 11.81
CA ARG A 434 -7.31 -16.23 10.71
C ARG A 434 -8.74 -16.04 11.21
N LEU A 435 -9.49 -15.13 10.59
CA LEU A 435 -10.94 -15.10 10.82
C LEU A 435 -11.54 -16.37 10.22
N ASP A 436 -12.28 -17.14 10.99
CA ASP A 436 -12.99 -18.36 10.59
C ASP A 436 -14.12 -18.67 11.57
N LEU A 437 -14.75 -19.84 11.51
CA LEU A 437 -15.86 -20.21 12.40
C LEU A 437 -15.58 -20.01 13.90
N ARG A 438 -14.32 -20.03 14.36
CA ARG A 438 -13.98 -19.71 15.75
C ARG A 438 -14.29 -18.25 16.10
N PHE A 439 -14.03 -17.34 15.17
CA PHE A 439 -14.40 -15.93 15.27
C PHE A 439 -15.92 -15.74 15.31
N ASP A 440 -16.67 -16.38 14.40
CA ASP A 440 -18.16 -16.29 14.43
C ASP A 440 -18.75 -16.84 15.73
N GLN A 441 -18.21 -17.95 16.26
CA GLN A 441 -18.63 -18.50 17.55
C GLN A 441 -18.40 -17.51 18.71
N ARG A 442 -17.24 -16.86 18.75
CA ARG A 442 -16.93 -15.85 19.78
C ARG A 442 -17.80 -14.61 19.64
N LEU A 443 -17.97 -14.10 18.41
CA LEU A 443 -18.87 -12.97 18.13
C LEU A 443 -20.32 -13.30 18.51
N LYS A 444 -20.77 -14.53 18.25
CA LYS A 444 -22.10 -15.01 18.63
C LYS A 444 -22.31 -14.99 20.15
N ALA A 445 -21.36 -15.54 20.90
CA ALA A 445 -21.45 -15.55 22.37
C ALA A 445 -21.52 -14.13 22.94
N ILE A 446 -20.68 -13.21 22.44
CA ILE A 446 -20.68 -11.80 22.86
C ILE A 446 -22.03 -11.15 22.50
N TYR A 447 -22.46 -11.29 21.24
CA TYR A 447 -23.73 -10.74 20.75
C TYR A 447 -24.94 -11.18 21.57
N GLU A 448 -25.09 -12.49 21.80
CA GLU A 448 -26.22 -13.05 22.55
C GLU A 448 -26.23 -12.54 24.00
N ASN A 449 -25.07 -12.45 24.65
CA ASN A 449 -24.94 -11.89 25.99
C ASN A 449 -25.29 -10.40 26.03
N THR A 450 -24.76 -9.61 25.09
CA THR A 450 -24.97 -8.16 25.00
C THR A 450 -26.43 -7.81 24.74
N VAL A 451 -27.08 -8.47 23.77
CA VAL A 451 -28.50 -8.24 23.46
C VAL A 451 -29.39 -8.69 24.61
N SER A 452 -29.06 -9.82 25.27
CA SER A 452 -29.80 -10.28 26.45
C SER A 452 -29.69 -9.31 27.65
N ALA A 453 -28.58 -8.57 27.73
CA ALA A 453 -28.40 -7.51 28.71
C ALA A 453 -29.12 -6.18 28.34
N GLY A 454 -29.84 -6.15 27.22
CA GLY A 454 -30.60 -4.98 26.76
C GLY A 454 -29.75 -3.88 26.13
N LYS A 455 -28.49 -4.15 25.81
CA LYS A 455 -27.60 -3.20 25.14
C LYS A 455 -27.91 -3.08 23.64
N TRP A 456 -27.50 -1.95 23.08
CA TRP A 456 -27.67 -1.53 21.68
C TRP A 456 -29.13 -1.33 21.26
N LYS A 457 -30.04 -1.20 22.23
CA LYS A 457 -31.47 -1.14 21.95
C LYS A 457 -31.79 0.08 21.06
N GLY A 458 -32.68 -0.12 20.08
CA GLY A 458 -33.05 0.94 19.13
C GLY A 458 -32.06 1.16 17.98
N THR A 459 -30.94 0.41 17.94
CA THR A 459 -29.95 0.48 16.86
C THR A 459 -30.02 -0.73 15.93
N ALA A 460 -29.36 -0.67 14.77
CA ALA A 460 -29.25 -1.81 13.86
C ALA A 460 -28.46 -2.99 14.48
N ALA A 461 -27.64 -2.74 15.50
CA ALA A 461 -26.79 -3.75 16.13
C ALA A 461 -27.58 -4.90 16.76
N VAL A 462 -28.87 -4.75 17.12
CA VAL A 462 -29.67 -5.82 17.74
C VAL A 462 -30.32 -6.77 16.75
N HIS A 463 -30.20 -6.52 15.45
CA HIS A 463 -30.87 -7.33 14.42
C HIS A 463 -30.11 -8.60 14.11
N ASP A 464 -28.78 -8.51 13.95
CA ASP A 464 -27.92 -9.65 13.66
C ASP A 464 -26.45 -9.39 14.01
N ARG A 465 -25.64 -10.45 13.95
CA ARG A 465 -24.21 -10.41 14.28
C ARG A 465 -23.38 -9.55 13.32
N ALA A 466 -23.77 -9.47 12.05
CA ALA A 466 -23.04 -8.69 11.05
C ALA A 466 -23.23 -7.18 11.29
N ALA A 467 -24.46 -6.77 11.62
CA ALA A 467 -24.78 -5.41 12.03
C ALA A 467 -24.07 -5.05 13.34
N TYR A 468 -24.15 -5.92 14.37
CA TYR A 468 -23.43 -5.74 15.63
C TYR A 468 -21.93 -5.56 15.46
N TRP A 469 -21.31 -6.42 14.64
CA TRP A 469 -19.90 -6.31 14.27
C TRP A 469 -19.58 -5.00 13.57
N ALA A 470 -20.39 -4.59 12.58
CA ALA A 470 -20.17 -3.37 11.83
C ALA A 470 -20.24 -2.11 12.71
N GLU A 471 -21.19 -2.04 13.65
CA GLU A 471 -21.30 -0.94 14.63
C GLU A 471 -20.03 -0.83 15.48
N GLY A 472 -19.51 -1.97 15.97
CA GLY A 472 -18.25 -2.01 16.71
C GLY A 472 -17.05 -1.51 15.90
N VAL A 473 -16.93 -1.94 14.64
CA VAL A 473 -15.85 -1.48 13.74
C VAL A 473 -15.97 0.02 13.46
N LEU A 474 -17.17 0.52 13.18
CA LEU A 474 -17.43 1.94 12.94
C LEU A 474 -17.06 2.78 14.16
N ALA A 475 -17.52 2.41 15.35
CA ALA A 475 -17.18 3.10 16.59
C ALA A 475 -15.67 3.07 16.87
N TYR A 476 -15.00 1.91 16.66
CA TYR A 476 -13.56 1.76 16.90
C TYR A 476 -12.69 2.69 16.03
N PHE A 477 -13.18 3.09 14.85
CA PHE A 477 -12.50 4.03 13.95
C PHE A 477 -13.12 5.43 13.93
N ASP A 478 -13.97 5.77 14.90
CA ASP A 478 -14.69 7.05 14.98
C ASP A 478 -15.50 7.38 13.70
N ALA A 479 -16.09 6.35 13.11
CA ALA A 479 -16.77 6.38 11.81
C ALA A 479 -18.29 6.15 11.89
N LEU A 480 -18.84 5.95 13.09
CA LEU A 480 -20.28 5.69 13.31
C LEU A 480 -21.16 6.93 13.10
N GLY A 481 -20.55 8.10 12.98
CA GLY A 481 -21.27 9.35 12.74
C GLY A 481 -21.87 9.97 14.00
N GLN A 482 -22.95 10.75 13.82
CA GLN A 482 -23.72 11.38 14.90
C GLN A 482 -25.08 10.68 15.09
N ASP A 483 -25.11 9.37 14.88
CA ASP A 483 -26.31 8.56 15.11
C ASP A 483 -26.79 8.71 16.56
N ALA A 484 -28.10 8.55 16.76
CA ALA A 484 -28.69 8.64 18.09
C ALA A 484 -28.04 7.61 19.03
N ALA A 485 -27.94 7.97 20.32
CA ALA A 485 -27.53 7.00 21.32
C ALA A 485 -28.47 5.79 21.29
N PRO A 486 -27.98 4.57 21.54
CA PRO A 486 -28.84 3.46 21.90
C PRO A 486 -29.84 3.87 22.99
N ASP A 487 -31.06 3.34 22.96
CA ASP A 487 -32.12 3.66 23.91
C ASP A 487 -31.70 3.37 25.37
N ASP A 488 -30.70 2.51 25.56
CA ASP A 488 -30.12 2.14 26.85
C ASP A 488 -28.84 2.92 27.23
N ALA A 489 -28.44 3.93 26.44
CA ALA A 489 -27.27 4.76 26.66
C ALA A 489 -27.60 6.25 26.71
N ALA A 490 -26.89 7.00 27.57
CA ALA A 490 -27.07 8.46 27.68
C ALA A 490 -26.40 9.24 26.52
N HIS A 491 -25.46 8.62 25.82
CA HIS A 491 -24.62 9.25 24.81
C HIS A 491 -24.36 8.31 23.62
N PRO A 492 -24.15 8.85 22.40
CA PRO A 492 -23.77 8.05 21.23
C PRO A 492 -22.47 7.27 21.44
N ILE A 493 -22.43 6.05 20.91
CA ILE A 493 -21.25 5.16 20.99
C ILE A 493 -20.36 5.37 19.75
N GLY A 494 -20.10 6.65 19.43
CA GLY A 494 -19.49 7.04 18.16
C GLY A 494 -17.96 7.00 18.12
N THR A 495 -17.30 6.67 19.23
CA THR A 495 -15.84 6.66 19.34
C THR A 495 -15.31 5.38 19.93
N ARG A 496 -14.03 5.11 19.72
CA ARG A 496 -13.34 3.94 20.27
C ARG A 496 -13.45 3.85 21.80
N GLU A 497 -13.27 4.97 22.48
CA GLU A 497 -13.35 5.04 23.94
C GLU A 497 -14.78 4.82 24.44
N ALA A 498 -15.77 5.38 23.74
CA ALA A 498 -17.17 5.17 24.07
C ALA A 498 -17.53 3.69 23.93
N LEU A 499 -17.09 3.03 22.85
CA LEU A 499 -17.26 1.59 22.66
C LEU A 499 -16.58 0.79 23.78
N GLN A 500 -15.33 1.11 24.12
CA GLN A 500 -14.59 0.44 25.19
C GLN A 500 -15.31 0.50 26.53
N HIS A 501 -15.93 1.64 26.85
CA HIS A 501 -16.65 1.82 28.10
C HIS A 501 -18.02 1.12 28.07
N TYR A 502 -18.75 1.26 26.97
CA TYR A 502 -20.12 0.80 26.84
C TYR A 502 -20.23 -0.71 26.58
N ASP A 503 -19.43 -1.23 25.66
CA ASP A 503 -19.41 -2.63 25.24
C ASP A 503 -17.96 -3.15 25.17
N PRO A 504 -17.33 -3.42 26.33
CA PRO A 504 -15.92 -3.79 26.41
C PRO A 504 -15.58 -5.10 25.69
N ASP A 505 -16.53 -6.03 25.59
CA ASP A 505 -16.34 -7.32 24.91
C ASP A 505 -16.31 -7.14 23.39
N LEU A 506 -17.23 -6.34 22.83
CA LEU A 506 -17.18 -5.96 21.41
C LEU A 506 -15.93 -5.16 21.10
N PHE A 507 -15.57 -4.20 21.95
CA PHE A 507 -14.32 -3.45 21.82
C PHE A 507 -13.12 -4.38 21.77
N ALA A 508 -13.00 -5.33 22.71
CA ALA A 508 -11.86 -6.24 22.77
C ALA A 508 -11.77 -7.11 21.51
N LEU A 509 -12.90 -7.61 21.01
CA LEU A 509 -12.95 -8.39 19.78
C LEU A 509 -12.52 -7.57 18.56
N VAL A 510 -13.02 -6.33 18.41
CA VAL A 510 -12.65 -5.43 17.31
C VAL A 510 -11.17 -5.03 17.41
N HIS A 511 -10.69 -4.69 18.60
CA HIS A 511 -9.30 -4.30 18.86
C HIS A 511 -8.31 -5.41 18.47
N GLU A 512 -8.57 -6.64 18.92
CA GLU A 512 -7.80 -7.82 18.55
C GLU A 512 -7.85 -8.07 17.04
N THR A 513 -9.04 -8.00 16.45
CA THR A 513 -9.26 -8.29 15.03
C THR A 513 -8.60 -7.26 14.13
N MET A 514 -8.69 -5.97 14.42
CA MET A 514 -8.16 -4.94 13.53
C MET A 514 -6.64 -4.72 13.69
N ALA A 515 -6.02 -5.32 14.72
CA ALA A 515 -4.56 -5.38 14.92
C ALA A 515 -3.85 -4.01 14.97
N TYR A 516 -4.54 -2.98 15.47
CA TYR A 516 -3.98 -1.62 15.65
C TYR A 516 -3.21 -1.44 16.96
N GLY A 517 -3.33 -2.36 17.91
CA GLY A 517 -2.65 -2.29 19.20
C GLY A 517 -1.13 -2.15 19.06
N GLY A 518 -0.56 -1.07 19.62
CA GLY A 518 0.88 -0.79 19.55
C GLY A 518 1.39 -0.35 18.17
N LYS A 519 0.49 0.01 17.25
CA LYS A 519 0.80 0.52 15.91
C LYS A 519 0.45 2.01 15.80
N VAL A 520 0.65 2.61 14.63
CA VAL A 520 0.18 3.98 14.38
C VAL A 520 -1.33 3.99 14.42
N ASP A 521 -1.88 4.73 15.38
CA ASP A 521 -3.32 4.84 15.54
C ASP A 521 -3.92 5.55 14.32
N TRP A 522 -4.97 4.95 13.77
CA TRP A 522 -5.77 5.58 12.74
C TRP A 522 -7.22 5.68 13.22
N ARG A 523 -7.79 6.86 12.98
CA ARG A 523 -9.23 7.12 13.12
C ARG A 523 -9.69 7.80 11.85
N TYR A 524 -10.91 7.50 11.44
CA TYR A 524 -11.46 8.10 10.25
C TYR A 524 -11.51 9.61 10.43
N GLN A 525 -10.83 10.31 9.52
CA GLN A 525 -10.95 11.76 9.37
C GLN A 525 -11.51 12.00 7.96
N PRO A 526 -12.57 12.80 7.83
CA PRO A 526 -13.21 13.14 6.55
C PRO A 526 -12.24 13.79 5.57
#